data_AF-A0A0R3PIV2-F1
#
_entry.id   AF-A0A0R3PIV2-F1
#
_cell.length_a   1.000
_cell.length_b   1.000
_cell.length_c   1.000
_cell.angle_alpha   90.00
_cell.angle_beta   90.00
_cell.angle_gamma   90.00
#
_symmetry.space_group_name_H-M   'P 1'
#
loop_
_entity.id
_entity.type
_entity.pdbx_description
1 polymer ?
#
loop_
_entity_poly.entity_id
_entity_poly.type
_entity_poly.pdbx_seq_one_letter_code
_entity_poly.pdbx_strand_id
1 'polypeptide(L)' 'MFSIVVEATSFKGLSKVAQHKMITGILKDEIRDMHGLSITTKAPK' A
#
# COMPACT_ATOMS: atom_id res chain seq x y z
N MET A 1 7.72 13.78 3.86
CA MET A 1 6.64 12.79 4.05
C MET A 1 6.16 12.38 2.67
N PHE A 2 6.27 11.09 2.34
CA PHE A 2 5.90 10.57 1.03
C PHE A 2 4.48 10.01 1.05
N SER A 3 3.72 10.19 -0.02
CA SER A 3 2.38 9.62 -0.17
C SER A 3 2.37 8.68 -1.37
N ILE A 4 2.00 7.43 -1.14
CA ILE A 4 1.94 6.38 -2.15
C ILE A 4 0.47 6.00 -2.34
N VAL A 5 0.01 6.08 -3.58
CA VAL A 5 -1.33 5.62 -3.97
C VAL A 5 -1.16 4.40 -4.87
N VAL A 6 -1.77 3.27 -4.48
CA VAL A 6 -1.75 2.04 -5.26
C VAL A 6 -3.16 1.67 -5.65
N GLU A 7 -3.38 1.50 -6.94
CA GLU A 7 -4.62 0.98 -7.51
C GLU A 7 -4.34 -0.35 -8.20
N ALA A 8 -5.03 -1.42 -7.77
CA ALA A 8 -4.80 -2.76 -8.31
C ALA A 8 -6.08 -3.61 -8.26
N THR A 9 -6.29 -4.41 -9.31
CA THR A 9 -7.41 -5.36 -9.39
C THR A 9 -7.34 -6.44 -8.32
N SER A 10 -6.13 -6.80 -7.87
CA SER A 10 -5.88 -7.74 -6.77
C SER A 10 -6.48 -7.29 -5.43
N PHE A 11 -6.84 -6.01 -5.29
CA PHE A 11 -7.51 -5.50 -4.10
C PHE A 11 -9.02 -5.77 -4.08
N LYS A 12 -9.62 -6.21 -5.19
CA LYS A 12 -11.04 -6.58 -5.22
C LYS A 12 -11.29 -7.73 -4.24
N GLY A 13 -12.22 -7.52 -3.31
CA GLY A 13 -12.56 -8.48 -2.26
C GLY A 13 -11.62 -8.52 -1.04
N LEU A 14 -10.52 -7.75 -1.03
CA LEU A 14 -9.64 -7.65 0.12
C LEU A 14 -10.05 -6.51 1.06
N SER A 15 -9.93 -6.73 2.37
CA SER A 15 -10.09 -5.65 3.36
C SER A 15 -8.97 -4.62 3.22
N LYS A 16 -9.22 -3.36 3.62
CA LYS A 16 -8.17 -2.32 3.62
C LYS A 16 -6.92 -2.78 4.38
N VAL A 17 -7.09 -3.43 5.54
CA VAL A 17 -5.96 -3.95 6.33
C VAL A 17 -5.14 -4.97 5.54
N ALA A 18 -5.79 -5.88 4.80
CA ALA A 18 -5.10 -6.86 3.96
C ALA A 18 -4.33 -6.20 2.81
N GLN A 19 -4.94 -5.20 2.15
CA GLN A 19 -4.29 -4.41 1.10
C GLN A 19 -3.06 -3.66 1.64
N HIS A 20 -3.19 -3.00 2.78
CA HIS A 20 -2.08 -2.32 3.44
C HIS A 20 -0.97 -3.28 3.85
N LYS A 21 -1.30 -4.44 4.43
CA LYS A 21 -0.30 -5.45 4.81
C LYS A 21 0.47 -5.97 3.60
N MET A 22 -0.20 -6.18 2.47
CA MET A 22 0.43 -6.57 1.21
C MET A 22 1.43 -5.51 0.74
N ILE A 23 1.01 -4.24 0.67
CA ILE A 23 1.86 -3.16 0.18
C ILE A 23 3.02 -2.86 1.14
N THR A 24 2.79 -2.81 2.45
CA THR A 24 3.86 -2.63 3.43
C THR A 24 4.87 -3.78 3.40
N GLY A 25 4.44 -5.00 3.09
CA GLY A 25 5.34 -6.15 2.92
C GLY A 25 6.23 -6.03 1.70
N ILE A 26 5.67 -5.58 0.56
CA ILE A 26 6.40 -5.38 -0.70
C ILE A 26 7.39 -4.23 -0.55
N LEU A 27 6.97 -3.12 0.05
CA LEU A 27 7.77 -1.91 0.19
C LEU A 27 8.66 -1.91 1.44
N LYS A 28 8.84 -3.05 2.12
CA LYS A 28 9.47 -3.09 3.44
C LYS A 28 10.91 -2.59 3.42
N ASP A 29 11.63 -2.86 2.33
CA ASP A 29 13.03 -2.48 2.18
C ASP A 29 13.15 -1.00 1.79
N GLU A 30 12.19 -0.47 1.02
CA GLU A 30 12.10 0.93 0.61
C GLU A 30 11.61 1.83 1.75
N ILE A 31 10.68 1.34 2.58
CA ILE A 31 10.14 2.07 3.76
C ILE A 31 11.23 2.27 4.82
N ARG A 32 12.24 1.39 4.89
CA ARG A 32 13.35 1.51 5.85
C ARG A 32 14.20 2.75 5.61
N ASP A 33 14.40 3.12 4.36
CA ASP A 33 15.23 4.27 3.98
C ASP A 33 14.39 5.55 3.82
N MET A 34 13.06 5.42 3.73
CA MET A 34 12.13 6.54 3.56
C MET A 34 11.56 7.01 4.90
N HIS A 35 11.92 8.21 5.33
CA HIS A 35 11.32 8.85 6.50
C HIS A 35 9.84 9.23 6.25
N GLY A 36 8.92 8.54 6.93
CA GLY A 36 7.50 8.87 7.04
C GLY A 36 6.72 8.72 5.73
N LEU A 37 5.93 7.65 5.64
CA LEU A 37 5.12 7.30 4.47
C LEU A 37 3.63 7.20 4.82
N SER A 38 2.80 7.67 3.90
CA SER A 38 1.36 7.43 3.89
C SER A 38 1.02 6.58 2.68
N ILE A 39 0.35 5.45 2.90
CA ILE A 39 -0.07 4.53 1.84
C ILE A 39 -1.59 4.65 1.69
N THR A 40 -2.08 4.70 0.46
CA THR A 40 -3.52 4.64 0.16
C THR A 40 -3.74 3.56 -0.89
N THR A 41 -4.60 2.58 -0.59
CA THR A 41 -4.94 1.49 -1.52
C THR A 41 -6.36 1.63 -2.03
N LYS A 42 -6.57 1.37 -3.33
CA LYS A 42 -7.89 1.40 -3.99
C LYS A 42 -8.06 0.23 -4.96
N ALA A 43 -9.21 -0.44 -4.91
CA ALA A 43 -9.57 -1.36 -5.97
C ALA A 43 -10.20 -0.57 -7.14
N PRO A 44 -9.85 -0.87 -8.41
CA PRO A 44 -10.49 -0.24 -9.55
C PRO A 44 -11.98 -0.58 -9.59
N LYS A 45 -12.81 0.37 -10.04
CA LYS A 45 -14.25 0.16 -10.21
C LYS A 45 -14.54 -1.00 -11.18
#